data_AF-D4D3L0-F1
#
_entry.id   AF-D4D3L0-F1
#
_cell.length_a   1.000
_cell.length_b   1.000
_cell.length_c   1.000
_cell.angle_alpha   90.00
_cell.angle_beta   90.00
_cell.angle_gamma   90.00
#
_symmetry.space_group_name_H-M   'P 1'
#
loop_
_entity.id
_entity.type
_entity.pdbx_description
1 polymer ?
#
loop_
_entity_poly.entity_id
_entity_poly.type
_entity_poly.pdbx_seq_one_letter_code
_entity_poly.pdbx_strand_id
1 'polypeptide(L)'
;MFDYLGIFYISDLLRKVKGWFQIPENYDKEVKWIDEMDETFNNHDFLLQESIFLRELFIERAIEGKLGQTVKPLYSGPKNWKEKLRDAGYQHWTIQKEMHERYLNQPDGPISRQYDISLSRKDQILANNPAKYLSQKRLVQLLLTCVGVREEIKVRTWSV
;
A
#
# COMPACT_ATOMS: atom_id res chain seq x y z
N MET A 1 6.22 10.37 25.77
CA MET A 1 6.90 11.66 26.02
C MET A 1 7.84 12.01 24.87
N PHE A 2 8.87 11.21 24.59
CA PHE A 2 9.85 11.51 23.52
C PHE A 2 9.23 11.63 22.10
N ASP A 3 8.21 10.84 21.74
CA ASP A 3 7.52 11.01 20.45
C ASP A 3 6.76 12.34 20.34
N TYR A 4 6.16 12.82 21.43
CA TYR A 4 5.49 14.13 21.46
C TYR A 4 6.47 15.30 21.33
N LEU A 5 7.75 15.06 21.67
CA LEU A 5 8.83 16.03 21.54
C LEU A 5 9.57 15.91 20.20
N GLY A 6 9.14 15.00 19.30
CA GLY A 6 9.82 14.75 18.02
C GLY A 6 11.19 14.06 18.14
N ILE A 7 11.56 13.55 19.31
CA ILE A 7 12.86 12.91 19.56
C ILE A 7 12.75 11.40 19.29
N PHE A 8 12.52 11.08 18.02
CA PHE A 8 12.14 9.73 17.59
C PHE A 8 13.22 8.67 17.85
N TYR A 9 14.49 9.00 17.65
CA TYR A 9 15.61 8.07 17.86
C TYR A 9 15.65 7.49 19.28
N ILE A 10 15.37 8.33 20.31
CA ILE A 10 15.36 7.88 21.71
C ILE A 10 14.16 6.96 21.97
N SER A 11 12.97 7.32 21.46
CA SER A 11 11.79 6.47 21.59
C SER A 11 12.00 5.11 20.94
N ASP A 12 12.59 5.08 19.75
CA ASP A 12 12.81 3.86 18.98
C ASP A 12 13.87 2.97 19.63
N LEU A 13 14.93 3.56 20.18
CA LEU A 13 15.92 2.84 20.98
C LEU A 13 15.29 2.20 22.22
N LEU A 14 14.47 2.95 22.97
CA LEU A 14 13.78 2.43 24.16
C LEU A 14 12.84 1.27 23.83
N ARG A 15 12.12 1.33 22.70
CA ARG A 15 11.24 0.25 22.24
C ARG A 15 12.03 -0.99 21.84
N LYS A 16 13.13 -0.82 21.10
CA LYS A 16 14.02 -1.91 20.72
C LYS A 16 14.60 -2.63 21.94
N VAL A 17 15.08 -1.87 22.93
CA VAL A 17 15.59 -2.42 24.18
C VAL A 17 14.49 -3.16 24.93
N LYS A 18 13.27 -2.59 25.04
CA LYS A 18 12.13 -3.27 25.66
C LYS A 18 11.77 -4.57 24.94
N GLY A 19 11.84 -4.60 23.62
CA GLY A 19 11.61 -5.80 22.81
C GLY A 19 12.56 -6.94 23.16
N TRP A 20 13.82 -6.64 23.49
CA TRP A 20 14.80 -7.67 23.90
C TRP A 20 14.47 -8.35 25.23
N PHE A 21 13.68 -7.72 26.09
CA PHE A 21 13.26 -8.27 27.37
C PHE A 21 11.87 -8.91 27.32
N GLN A 22 11.26 -9.02 26.13
CA GLN A 22 9.98 -9.69 26.00
C GLN A 22 10.11 -11.20 26.06
N ILE A 23 9.05 -11.83 26.58
CA ILE A 23 8.86 -13.27 26.53
C ILE A 23 8.75 -13.70 25.05
N PRO A 24 9.46 -14.76 24.60
CA PRO A 24 9.51 -15.16 23.19
C PRO A 24 8.15 -15.31 22.52
N GLU A 25 7.16 -15.87 23.21
CA GLU A 25 5.81 -16.07 22.68
C GLU A 25 5.11 -14.74 22.34
N ASN A 26 5.34 -13.70 23.13
CA ASN A 26 4.78 -12.38 22.88
C ASN A 26 5.50 -11.70 21.71
N TYR A 27 6.82 -11.87 21.64
CA TYR A 27 7.64 -11.39 20.53
C TYR A 27 7.18 -12.00 19.20
N ASP A 28 7.03 -13.33 19.15
CA ASP A 28 6.61 -14.05 17.95
C ASP A 28 5.21 -13.65 17.50
N LYS A 29 4.30 -13.41 18.46
CA LYS A 29 2.95 -12.91 18.18
C LYS A 29 2.98 -11.51 17.55
N GLU A 30 3.83 -10.61 18.05
CA GLU A 30 3.99 -9.27 17.49
C GLU A 30 4.61 -9.29 16.09
N VAL A 31 5.67 -10.08 15.89
CA VAL A 31 6.33 -10.21 14.59
C VAL A 31 5.38 -10.81 13.55
N LYS A 32 4.66 -11.87 13.91
CA LYS A 32 3.67 -12.49 13.02
C LYS A 32 2.57 -11.51 12.62
N TRP A 33 2.06 -10.73 13.58
CA TRP A 33 1.06 -9.71 13.29
C TRP A 33 1.61 -8.62 12.35
N ILE A 34 2.87 -8.21 12.51
CA ILE A 34 3.54 -7.26 11.61
C ILE A 34 3.66 -7.82 10.20
N ASP A 35 4.12 -9.07 10.05
CA ASP A 35 4.26 -9.72 8.74
C ASP A 35 2.91 -9.80 8.02
N GLU A 36 1.86 -10.17 8.76
CA GLU A 36 0.49 -10.22 8.25
C GLU A 36 -0.05 -8.83 7.85
N MET A 37 0.25 -7.79 8.65
CA MET A 37 -0.10 -6.40 8.30
C MET A 37 0.61 -5.97 7.03
N ASP A 38 1.92 -6.21 6.91
CA ASP A 38 2.72 -5.86 5.74
C ASP A 38 2.21 -6.56 4.47
N GLU A 39 1.87 -7.85 4.55
CA GLU A 39 1.23 -8.57 3.44
C GLU A 39 -0.09 -7.90 3.02
N THR A 40 -0.94 -7.58 4.00
CA THR A 40 -2.24 -6.97 3.74
C THR A 40 -2.09 -5.57 3.14
N PHE A 41 -1.13 -4.75 3.62
CA PHE A 41 -0.79 -3.44 3.04
C PHE A 41 -0.32 -3.56 1.59
N ASN A 42 0.59 -4.50 1.29
CA ASN A 42 1.07 -4.70 -0.07
C ASN A 42 -0.08 -5.10 -1.02
N ASN A 43 -0.98 -5.98 -0.56
CA ASN A 43 -2.17 -6.37 -1.33
C ASN A 43 -3.14 -5.20 -1.53
N HIS A 44 -3.36 -4.38 -0.49
CA HIS A 44 -4.17 -3.18 -0.59
C HIS A 44 -3.62 -2.20 -1.63
N ASP A 45 -2.31 -1.91 -1.58
CA ASP A 45 -1.66 -0.99 -2.50
C ASP A 45 -1.72 -1.50 -3.94
N PHE A 46 -1.51 -2.81 -4.14
CA PHE A 46 -1.67 -3.45 -5.45
C PHE A 46 -3.11 -3.28 -5.98
N LEU A 47 -4.11 -3.65 -5.19
CA LEU A 47 -5.53 -3.55 -5.59
C LEU A 47 -5.96 -2.11 -5.83
N LEU A 48 -5.45 -1.16 -5.04
CA LEU A 48 -5.70 0.26 -5.24
C LEU A 48 -5.14 0.73 -6.59
N GLN A 49 -3.87 0.41 -6.88
CA GLN A 49 -3.23 0.76 -8.16
C GLN A 49 -3.96 0.12 -9.33
N GLU A 50 -4.33 -1.15 -9.21
CA GLU A 50 -5.11 -1.87 -10.21
C GLU A 50 -6.48 -1.19 -10.46
N SER A 51 -7.17 -0.79 -9.39
CA SER A 51 -8.47 -0.12 -9.49
C SER A 51 -8.37 1.24 -10.19
N ILE A 52 -7.31 2.00 -9.93
CA ILE A 52 -7.03 3.30 -10.56
C ILE A 52 -6.75 3.08 -12.05
N PHE A 53 -5.85 2.16 -12.37
CA PHE A 53 -5.49 1.82 -13.74
C PHE A 53 -6.70 1.37 -14.56
N LEU A 54 -7.56 0.50 -14.00
CA LEU A 54 -8.78 0.05 -14.67
C LEU A 54 -9.74 1.22 -14.95
N ARG A 55 -9.88 2.14 -14.00
CA ARG A 55 -10.72 3.34 -14.18
C ARG A 55 -10.18 4.23 -15.29
N GLU A 56 -8.89 4.55 -15.26
CA GLU A 56 -8.23 5.37 -16.28
C GLU A 56 -8.37 4.74 -17.67
N LEU A 57 -8.04 3.46 -17.80
CA LEU A 57 -8.17 2.72 -19.05
C LEU A 57 -9.59 2.75 -19.60
N PHE A 58 -10.62 2.51 -18.77
CA PHE A 58 -12.00 2.52 -19.26
C PHE A 58 -12.50 3.91 -19.58
N ILE A 59 -12.03 4.96 -18.91
CA ILE A 59 -12.30 6.36 -19.28
C ILE A 59 -11.71 6.65 -20.67
N GLU A 60 -10.45 6.31 -20.92
CA GLU A 60 -9.80 6.49 -22.23
C GLU A 60 -10.56 5.75 -23.34
N ARG A 61 -10.92 4.48 -23.09
CA ARG A 61 -11.67 3.68 -24.06
C ARG A 61 -13.09 4.18 -24.28
N ALA A 62 -13.72 4.79 -23.27
CA ALA A 62 -15.02 5.44 -23.41
C ALA A 62 -14.93 6.64 -24.35
N ILE A 63 -13.90 7.47 -24.17
CA ILE A 63 -13.61 8.64 -25.02
C ILE A 63 -13.40 8.21 -26.48
N GLU A 64 -12.68 7.09 -26.70
CA GLU A 64 -12.46 6.53 -28.04
C GLU A 64 -13.68 5.82 -28.65
N GLY A 65 -14.78 5.64 -27.90
CA GLY A 65 -15.94 4.85 -28.35
C GLY A 65 -15.65 3.34 -28.47
N LYS A 66 -14.55 2.84 -27.88
CA LYS A 66 -14.05 1.45 -28.00
C LYS A 66 -14.27 0.62 -26.73
N LEU A 67 -15.21 1.02 -25.88
CA LEU A 67 -15.51 0.34 -24.62
C LEU A 67 -15.89 -1.14 -24.78
N GLY A 68 -16.51 -1.51 -25.91
CA GLY A 68 -16.86 -2.90 -26.22
C GLY A 68 -15.69 -3.77 -26.69
N GLN A 69 -14.53 -3.19 -27.00
CA GLN A 69 -13.34 -3.87 -27.51
C GLN A 69 -12.27 -4.11 -26.43
N THR A 70 -12.58 -3.84 -25.16
CA THR A 70 -11.66 -4.07 -24.04
C THR A 70 -11.55 -5.56 -23.75
N VAL A 71 -10.78 -6.29 -24.56
CA VAL A 71 -10.65 -7.75 -24.46
C VAL A 71 -9.73 -8.14 -23.30
N LYS A 72 -8.70 -7.36 -22.95
CA LYS A 72 -7.87 -7.63 -21.75
C LYS A 72 -7.14 -6.39 -21.22
N PRO A 73 -7.30 -6.10 -19.91
CA PRO A 73 -6.23 -5.42 -19.16
C PRO A 73 -5.56 -6.32 -18.11
N LEU A 74 -6.17 -7.45 -17.70
CA LEU A 74 -5.67 -8.32 -16.62
C LEU A 74 -5.92 -9.80 -16.92
N TYR A 75 -5.02 -10.64 -16.41
CA TYR A 75 -4.94 -12.08 -16.62
C TYR A 75 -6.07 -12.89 -15.96
N SER A 76 -6.82 -12.30 -15.02
CA SER A 76 -7.93 -12.92 -14.28
C SER A 76 -9.16 -12.01 -14.20
N GLY A 77 -10.32 -12.58 -13.85
CA GLY A 77 -11.57 -11.84 -13.59
C GLY A 77 -12.60 -11.76 -14.75
N PRO A 78 -13.73 -11.05 -14.53
CA PRO A 78 -14.85 -10.98 -15.48
C PRO A 78 -14.47 -10.38 -16.83
N LYS A 79 -15.06 -10.81 -17.96
CA LYS A 79 -14.69 -10.29 -19.29
C LYS A 79 -15.23 -8.87 -19.56
N ASN A 80 -16.32 -8.48 -18.91
CA ASN A 80 -17.00 -7.21 -19.14
C ASN A 80 -16.41 -6.09 -18.28
N TRP A 81 -16.14 -4.92 -18.88
CA TRP A 81 -15.61 -3.74 -18.20
C TRP A 81 -16.44 -3.31 -16.98
N LYS A 82 -17.77 -3.42 -17.05
CA LYS A 82 -18.66 -3.08 -15.91
C LYS A 82 -18.42 -3.98 -14.71
N GLU A 83 -18.31 -5.28 -14.98
CA GLU A 83 -18.10 -6.28 -13.94
C GLU A 83 -16.68 -6.18 -13.38
N LYS A 84 -15.68 -5.85 -14.19
CA LYS A 84 -14.32 -5.57 -13.73
C LYS A 84 -14.25 -4.39 -12.77
N LEU A 85 -14.91 -3.27 -13.09
CA LEU A 85 -14.96 -2.12 -12.18
C LEU A 85 -15.68 -2.45 -10.87
N ARG A 86 -16.76 -3.23 -10.93
CA ARG A 86 -17.47 -3.70 -9.74
C ARG A 86 -16.60 -4.64 -8.89
N ASP A 87 -15.91 -5.57 -9.52
CA ASP A 87 -15.03 -6.54 -8.87
C ASP A 87 -13.85 -5.82 -8.18
N ALA A 88 -13.19 -4.89 -8.87
CA ALA A 88 -12.12 -4.07 -8.30
C ALA A 88 -12.59 -3.29 -7.05
N GLY A 89 -13.81 -2.72 -7.10
CA GLY A 89 -14.40 -2.06 -5.94
C GLY A 89 -14.68 -3.01 -4.77
N TYR A 90 -15.18 -4.22 -5.06
CA TYR A 90 -15.45 -5.24 -4.05
C TYR A 90 -14.17 -5.79 -3.40
N GLN A 91 -13.14 -6.07 -4.21
CA GLN A 91 -11.84 -6.52 -3.71
C GLN A 91 -11.18 -5.45 -2.83
N HIS A 92 -11.23 -4.18 -3.27
CA HIS A 92 -10.72 -3.07 -2.48
C HIS A 92 -11.44 -2.92 -1.12
N TRP A 93 -12.76 -3.06 -1.10
CA TRP A 93 -13.51 -3.06 0.16
C TRP A 93 -13.15 -4.25 1.05
N THR A 94 -12.99 -5.44 0.46
CA THR A 94 -12.65 -6.67 1.20
C THR A 94 -11.31 -6.55 1.89
N ILE A 95 -10.28 -6.06 1.18
CA ILE A 95 -8.95 -5.88 1.77
C ILE A 95 -8.95 -4.79 2.85
N GLN A 96 -9.68 -3.68 2.67
CA GLN A 96 -9.81 -2.65 3.71
C GLN A 96 -10.48 -3.19 4.98
N LYS A 97 -11.50 -4.04 4.82
CA LYS A 97 -12.14 -4.71 5.94
C LYS A 97 -11.15 -5.64 6.66
N GLU A 98 -10.38 -6.43 5.92
CA GLU A 98 -9.35 -7.30 6.49
C GLU A 98 -8.28 -6.50 7.26
N MET A 99 -7.79 -5.39 6.69
CA MET A 99 -6.86 -4.49 7.38
C MET A 99 -7.45 -3.96 8.69
N HIS A 100 -8.72 -3.56 8.68
CA HIS A 100 -9.38 -3.06 9.87
C HIS A 100 -9.52 -4.15 10.94
N GLU A 101 -9.93 -5.36 10.56
CA GLU A 101 -10.03 -6.51 11.48
C GLU A 101 -8.66 -6.88 12.08
N ARG A 102 -7.59 -6.84 11.28
CA ARG A 102 -6.22 -7.08 11.77
C ARG A 102 -5.75 -5.98 12.71
N TYR A 103 -6.09 -4.72 12.42
CA TYR A 103 -5.80 -3.59 13.30
C TYR A 103 -6.50 -3.72 14.65
N LEU A 104 -7.77 -4.16 14.68
CA LEU A 104 -8.49 -4.42 15.93
C LEU A 104 -7.85 -5.53 16.78
N ASN A 105 -7.14 -6.46 16.15
CA ASN A 105 -6.45 -7.58 16.81
C ASN A 105 -4.96 -7.30 17.08
N GLN A 106 -4.56 -6.02 17.06
CA GLN A 106 -3.18 -5.63 17.34
C GLN A 106 -2.71 -6.14 18.71
N PRO A 107 -1.56 -6.83 18.77
CA PRO A 107 -0.97 -7.23 20.04
C PRO A 107 -0.45 -6.03 20.81
N ASP A 108 -0.70 -5.99 22.12
CA ASP A 108 -0.14 -4.98 23.00
C ASP A 108 1.34 -5.24 23.26
N GLY A 109 2.21 -4.48 22.61
CA GLY A 109 3.65 -4.61 22.81
C GLY A 109 4.48 -3.45 22.24
N PRO A 110 5.78 -3.42 22.57
CA PRO A 110 6.68 -2.36 22.15
C PRO A 110 7.00 -2.41 20.64
N ILE A 111 6.94 -3.59 20.02
CA ILE A 111 7.30 -3.79 18.60
C ILE A 111 6.12 -3.41 17.71
N SER A 112 4.91 -3.91 18.01
CA SER A 112 3.68 -3.51 17.31
C SER A 112 3.44 -2.00 17.39
N ARG A 113 3.70 -1.40 18.56
CA ARG A 113 3.63 0.05 18.74
C ARG A 113 4.71 0.81 17.96
N GLN A 114 5.90 0.26 17.83
CA GLN A 114 6.95 0.86 17.00
C GLN A 114 6.55 0.84 15.52
N TYR A 115 5.95 -0.27 15.06
CA TYR A 115 5.45 -0.43 13.71
C TYR A 115 4.39 0.62 13.36
N ASP A 116 3.35 0.78 14.18
CA ASP A 116 2.30 1.79 13.98
C ASP A 116 2.83 3.21 13.91
N ILE A 117 3.75 3.57 14.82
CA ILE A 117 4.35 4.89 14.83
C ILE A 117 5.20 5.10 13.57
N SER A 118 5.92 4.09 13.12
CA SER A 118 6.69 4.12 11.87
C SER A 118 5.77 4.35 10.67
N LEU A 119 4.65 3.64 10.59
CA LEU A 119 3.63 3.84 9.57
C LEU A 119 3.06 5.26 9.60
N SER A 120 2.62 5.74 10.77
CA SER A 120 2.09 7.10 10.91
C SER A 120 3.09 8.17 10.49
N ARG A 121 4.38 8.00 10.83
CA ARG A 121 5.46 8.89 10.38
C ARG A 121 5.64 8.83 8.87
N LYS A 122 5.61 7.63 8.26
CA LYS A 122 5.64 7.48 6.81
C LYS A 122 4.48 8.26 6.20
N ASP A 123 3.25 8.01 6.63
CA ASP A 123 2.04 8.67 6.10
C ASP A 123 2.09 10.19 6.21
N GLN A 124 2.60 10.72 7.32
CA GLN A 124 2.84 12.17 7.48
C GLN A 124 3.86 12.70 6.47
N ILE A 125 4.96 11.96 6.25
CA ILE A 125 5.95 12.32 5.22
C ILE A 125 5.33 12.26 3.82
N LEU A 126 4.48 11.25 3.55
CA LEU A 126 3.76 11.10 2.29
C LEU A 126 2.81 12.28 2.04
N ALA A 127 2.03 12.65 3.05
CA ALA A 127 1.10 13.78 2.97
C ALA A 127 1.84 15.11 2.73
N ASN A 128 3.00 15.28 3.35
CA ASN A 128 3.80 16.50 3.24
C ASN A 128 4.66 16.55 1.96
N ASN A 129 4.97 15.41 1.34
CA ASN A 129 5.78 15.35 0.12
C ASN A 129 5.38 14.18 -0.81
N PRO A 130 4.19 14.25 -1.43
CA PRO A 130 3.64 13.17 -2.24
C PRO A 130 4.46 12.90 -3.51
N ALA A 131 5.05 13.94 -4.10
CA ALA A 131 5.87 13.83 -5.31
C ALA A 131 7.14 12.97 -5.08
N LYS A 132 7.79 13.11 -3.93
CA LYS A 132 8.98 12.32 -3.58
C LYS A 132 8.64 10.83 -3.39
N TYR A 133 7.46 10.51 -2.88
CA TYR A 133 7.01 9.13 -2.75
C TYR A 133 6.73 8.46 -4.10
N LEU A 134 5.97 9.13 -4.96
CA LEU A 134 5.65 8.61 -6.29
C LEU A 134 6.90 8.45 -7.17
N SER A 135 7.97 9.21 -6.89
CA SER A 135 9.26 9.07 -7.58
C SER A 135 10.13 7.88 -7.11
N GLN A 136 9.68 7.09 -6.11
CA GLN A 136 10.45 5.94 -5.62
C GLN A 136 10.57 4.86 -6.70
N LYS A 137 11.82 4.43 -6.97
CA LYS A 137 12.14 3.42 -7.99
C LYS A 137 11.30 2.15 -7.87
N ARG A 138 11.02 1.66 -6.66
CA ARG A 138 10.22 0.44 -6.44
C ARG A 138 8.80 0.57 -7.00
N LEU A 139 8.15 1.73 -6.80
CA LEU A 139 6.78 1.98 -7.27
C LEU A 139 6.74 2.19 -8.79
N VAL A 140 7.73 2.91 -9.33
CA VAL A 140 7.89 3.10 -10.79
C VAL A 140 8.17 1.76 -11.49
N GLN A 141 9.02 0.90 -10.90
CA GLN A 141 9.34 -0.41 -11.46
C GLN A 141 8.11 -1.34 -11.44
N LEU A 142 7.35 -1.38 -10.35
CA LEU A 142 6.11 -2.17 -10.25
C LEU A 142 5.10 -1.77 -11.34
N LEU A 143 4.87 -0.48 -11.53
CA LEU A 143 4.02 0.04 -12.61
C LEU A 143 4.53 -0.38 -14.00
N LEU A 144 5.83 -0.25 -14.27
CA LEU A 144 6.42 -0.65 -15.56
C LEU A 144 6.29 -2.15 -15.83
N THR A 145 6.37 -2.97 -14.77
CA THR A 145 6.28 -4.43 -14.90
C THR A 145 4.83 -4.91 -15.06
N CYS A 146 3.87 -4.27 -14.38
CA CYS A 146 2.45 -4.61 -14.44
C CYS A 146 1.76 -4.13 -15.73
N VAL A 147 2.16 -2.98 -16.28
CA VAL A 147 1.50 -2.42 -17.48
C VAL A 147 2.11 -2.98 -18.78
N GLY A 148 3.20 -3.76 -18.71
CA GLY A 148 3.81 -4.35 -19.92
C GLY A 148 4.32 -3.29 -20.90
N VAL A 149 4.56 -2.06 -20.44
CA VAL A 149 5.02 -0.95 -21.27
C VAL A 149 6.53 -1.08 -21.43
N ARG A 150 6.95 -1.90 -22.40
CA ARG A 150 8.19 -1.61 -23.12
C ARG A 150 7.90 -0.47 -24.09
N GLU A 151 7.95 0.76 -23.60
CA GLU A 151 8.40 1.94 -24.36
C GLU A 151 8.22 3.22 -23.53
N GLU A 152 9.36 3.87 -23.28
CA GLU A 152 9.56 5.30 -23.04
C GLU A 152 8.44 6.09 -22.32
N ILE A 153 8.32 5.89 -21.00
CA ILE A 153 7.86 7.00 -20.15
C ILE A 153 8.98 8.04 -20.13
N LYS A 154 8.90 9.04 -21.02
CA LYS A 154 9.65 10.29 -20.84
C LYS A 154 9.15 10.93 -19.54
N VAL A 155 9.84 10.63 -18.45
CA VAL A 155 9.69 11.30 -17.16
C VAL A 155 9.90 12.79 -17.42
N ARG A 156 8.82 13.56 -17.51
CA ARG A 156 8.92 15.02 -17.42
C ARG A 156 9.40 15.31 -16.00
N THR A 157 10.68 15.62 -15.88
CA THR A 157 11.27 16.20 -14.67
C THR A 157 10.53 17.49 -14.38
N TRP A 158 9.66 17.46 -13.37
CA TRP A 158 9.20 18.68 -12.72
C TRP A 158 10.32 19.12 -11.78
N SER A 159 11.16 20.01 -12.28
CA SER A 159 12.02 20.85 -11.45
C SER A 159 11.17 21.94 -10.81
N VAL A 160 10.99 21.90 -9.48
CA VAL A 160 11.34 22.95 -8.49
C VAL A 160 11.38 22.28 -7.11
#